data_AF-A0A5D2S886-F1
#
_entry.id   AF-A0A5D2S886-F1
#
_cell.length_a   1.000
_cell.length_b   1.000
_cell.length_c   1.000
_cell.angle_alpha   90.00
_cell.angle_beta   90.00
_cell.angle_gamma   90.00
#
_symmetry.space_group_name_H-M   'P 1'
#
loop_
_entity.id
_entity.type
_entity.pdbx_description
1 polymer ?
#
loop_
_entity_poly.entity_id
_entity_poly.type
_entity_poly.pdbx_seq_one_letter_code
_entity_poly.pdbx_strand_id
1 'polypeptide(L)'
;MRFGDLPAWAIELSSSIRDAVFLEDHVSEPINSVTSNGGTKPCILPSNLLWREPLFDQLIVNVYHPGEGICAHVDLMRFEDGIGILSLESSCVMHFTRVEEGGSDIVEHHENHPLTIKVPVLLTAGSLVIMSREARYLWKHEINRKPGFQMWEGQELMQERRISITLRKLCQVD
;
A
#
# COMPACT_ATOMS: atom_id res chain seq x y z
N MET A 1 -16.56 6.87 1.13
CA MET A 1 -16.32 5.56 0.49
C MET A 1 -17.29 5.42 -0.68
N ARG A 2 -16.84 4.93 -1.84
CA ARG A 2 -17.67 4.64 -3.03
C ARG A 2 -17.35 3.25 -3.57
N PHE A 3 -18.33 2.61 -4.19
CA PHE A 3 -18.28 1.26 -4.77
C PHE A 3 -18.97 1.27 -6.13
N GLY A 4 -18.57 0.37 -7.03
CA GLY A 4 -19.14 0.24 -8.37
C GLY A 4 -18.67 1.38 -9.28
N ASP A 5 -19.62 2.12 -9.84
CA ASP A 5 -19.34 3.20 -10.79
C ASP A 5 -18.59 4.35 -10.11
N LEU A 6 -17.29 4.40 -10.38
CA LEU A 6 -16.40 5.45 -9.90
C LEU A 6 -16.65 6.76 -10.69
N PRO A 7 -16.48 7.93 -10.05
CA PRO A 7 -16.55 9.20 -10.78
C PRO A 7 -15.46 9.28 -11.87
N ALA A 8 -15.70 10.04 -12.94
CA ALA A 8 -14.81 10.12 -14.10
C ALA A 8 -13.33 10.36 -13.73
N TRP A 9 -13.07 11.31 -12.82
CA TRP A 9 -11.70 11.60 -12.36
C TRP A 9 -11.01 10.39 -11.70
N ALA A 10 -11.77 9.50 -11.05
CA ALA A 10 -11.22 8.31 -10.40
C ALA A 10 -10.95 7.20 -11.42
N ILE A 11 -11.74 7.13 -12.49
CA ILE A 11 -11.47 6.26 -13.64
C ILE A 11 -10.19 6.74 -14.35
N GLU A 12 -10.05 8.05 -14.59
CA GLU A 12 -8.83 8.64 -15.16
C GLU A 12 -7.61 8.41 -14.28
N LEU A 13 -7.76 8.54 -12.95
CA LEU A 13 -6.71 8.21 -12.00
C LEU A 13 -6.33 6.72 -12.07
N SER A 14 -7.31 5.83 -12.18
CA SER A 14 -7.07 4.39 -12.36
C SER A 14 -6.27 4.10 -13.63
N SER A 15 -6.61 4.75 -14.75
CA SER A 15 -5.84 4.63 -16.00
C SER A 15 -4.43 5.18 -15.84
N SER A 16 -4.27 6.33 -15.18
CA SER A 16 -2.95 6.94 -14.92
C SER A 16 -2.06 6.03 -14.06
N ILE A 17 -2.64 5.34 -13.08
CA ILE A 17 -1.94 4.33 -12.26
C ILE A 17 -1.50 3.15 -13.12
N ARG A 18 -2.37 2.64 -14.01
CA ARG A 18 -2.02 1.56 -14.93
C ARG A 18 -0.82 1.95 -15.79
N ASP A 19 -0.84 3.14 -16.38
CA ASP A 19 0.22 3.63 -17.24
C ASP A 19 1.53 3.83 -16.47
N ALA A 20 1.46 4.37 -15.25
CA ALA A 20 2.64 4.55 -14.39
C ALA A 20 3.28 3.20 -14.00
N VAL A 21 2.47 2.21 -13.62
CA VAL A 21 2.96 0.86 -13.27
C VAL A 21 3.55 0.17 -14.50
N PHE A 22 2.90 0.27 -15.65
CA PHE A 22 3.40 -0.27 -16.91
C PHE A 22 4.75 0.34 -17.29
N LEU A 23 4.87 1.68 -17.20
CA LEU A 23 6.10 2.38 -17.55
C LEU A 23 7.26 2.02 -16.61
N GLU A 24 7.04 1.95 -15.30
CA GLU A 24 8.06 1.55 -14.31
C GLU A 24 8.62 0.16 -14.60
N ASP A 25 7.77 -0.81 -14.95
CA ASP A 25 8.20 -2.16 -15.32
C ASP A 25 9.10 -2.16 -16.59
N HIS A 26 8.92 -1.17 -17.49
CA HIS A 26 9.66 -1.02 -18.75
C HIS A 26 10.87 -0.08 -18.71
N VAL A 27 10.94 0.89 -17.79
CA VAL A 27 12.03 1.89 -17.71
C VAL A 27 13.30 1.35 -17.07
N SER A 28 13.24 0.22 -16.33
CA SER A 28 14.43 -0.34 -15.66
C SER A 28 15.40 -1.13 -16.57
N GLU A 29 15.63 -0.67 -17.82
CA GLU A 29 16.77 -1.03 -18.70
C GLU A 29 17.15 0.21 -19.56
N PRO A 30 18.44 0.56 -19.82
CA PRO A 30 19.68 -0.21 -19.61
C PRO A 30 20.81 0.52 -18.83
N ILE A 31 21.74 -0.24 -18.23
CA ILE A 31 23.22 -0.07 -18.27
C ILE A 31 23.88 -1.20 -17.45
N ASN A 32 24.55 -2.10 -18.18
CA ASN A 32 25.66 -2.99 -17.78
C ASN A 32 25.50 -3.88 -16.53
N SER A 33 25.22 -5.17 -16.72
CA SER A 33 26.10 -6.25 -16.24
C SER A 33 25.59 -7.61 -16.70
N VAL A 34 26.45 -8.32 -17.41
CA VAL A 34 26.35 -9.76 -17.63
C VAL A 34 26.42 -10.48 -16.27
N THR A 35 25.31 -11.06 -15.83
CA THR A 35 25.31 -12.30 -15.04
C THR A 35 24.00 -13.05 -15.23
N SER A 36 24.15 -14.27 -15.74
CA SER A 36 23.11 -15.29 -15.83
C SER A 36 22.54 -15.61 -14.45
N ASN A 37 21.26 -15.30 -14.24
CA ASN A 37 20.31 -16.14 -13.53
C ASN A 37 18.90 -15.78 -14.05
N GLY A 38 18.15 -16.77 -14.53
CA GLY A 38 16.80 -16.60 -15.09
C GLY A 38 15.74 -16.25 -14.05
N GLY A 39 16.00 -15.26 -13.19
CA GLY A 39 15.04 -14.69 -12.27
C GLY A 39 14.11 -13.76 -13.04
N THR A 40 12.83 -14.09 -13.06
CA THR A 40 11.79 -13.19 -13.56
C THR A 40 11.86 -11.89 -12.76
N LYS A 41 12.10 -10.76 -13.45
CA LYS A 41 12.13 -9.43 -12.83
C LYS A 41 10.85 -9.23 -11.99
N PRO A 42 10.96 -8.73 -10.74
CA PRO A 42 9.76 -8.50 -9.93
C PRO A 42 8.91 -7.41 -10.58
N CYS A 43 7.77 -7.82 -11.12
CA CYS A 43 6.73 -6.94 -11.65
C CYS A 43 5.90 -6.39 -10.48
N ILE A 44 5.68 -5.07 -10.44
CA ILE A 44 4.95 -4.37 -9.35
C ILE A 44 3.53 -4.93 -9.19
N LEU A 45 2.86 -5.15 -10.33
CA LEU A 45 1.52 -5.70 -10.39
C LEU A 45 1.42 -6.74 -11.52
N PRO A 46 1.18 -8.03 -11.23
CA PRO A 46 1.13 -9.05 -12.27
C PRO A 46 0.16 -8.69 -13.41
N SER A 47 0.49 -9.08 -14.66
CA SER A 47 -0.25 -8.66 -15.86
C SER A 47 -1.76 -8.96 -15.79
N ASN A 48 -2.16 -10.08 -15.20
CA ASN A 48 -3.58 -10.42 -15.04
C ASN A 48 -4.32 -9.44 -14.11
N LEU A 49 -3.64 -8.81 -13.16
CA LEU A 49 -4.21 -7.75 -12.32
C LEU A 49 -4.14 -6.39 -13.00
N LEU A 50 -3.02 -6.07 -13.68
CA LEU A 50 -2.84 -4.76 -14.36
C LEU A 50 -3.87 -4.53 -15.47
N TRP A 51 -4.19 -5.59 -16.22
CA TRP A 51 -5.11 -5.54 -17.36
C TRP A 51 -6.52 -6.01 -17.04
N ARG A 52 -6.87 -6.21 -15.76
CA ARG A 52 -8.25 -6.52 -15.37
C ARG A 52 -9.15 -5.30 -15.61
N GLU A 53 -10.41 -5.56 -15.91
CA GLU A 53 -11.41 -4.52 -16.11
C GLU A 53 -12.62 -4.68 -15.17
N PRO A 54 -13.04 -3.60 -14.46
CA PRO A 54 -12.23 -2.41 -14.21
C PRO A 54 -11.01 -2.76 -13.34
N LEU A 55 -9.92 -1.99 -13.46
CA LEU A 55 -8.72 -2.15 -12.61
C LEU A 55 -9.05 -1.95 -11.12
N PHE A 56 -9.88 -0.94 -10.84
CA PHE A 56 -10.44 -0.66 -9.52
C PHE A 56 -11.92 -0.28 -9.68
N ASP A 57 -12.77 -0.75 -8.76
CA ASP A 57 -14.21 -0.43 -8.69
C ASP A 57 -14.61 0.11 -7.30
N GLN A 58 -13.64 0.32 -6.43
CA GLN A 58 -13.85 0.81 -5.08
C GLN A 58 -12.85 1.92 -4.77
N LEU A 59 -13.35 3.00 -4.17
CA LEU A 59 -12.56 4.15 -3.77
C LEU A 59 -12.89 4.61 -2.35
N ILE A 60 -11.88 4.90 -1.55
CA ILE A 60 -12.02 5.66 -0.30
C ILE A 60 -11.03 6.81 -0.26
N VAL A 61 -11.51 7.97 0.21
CA VAL A 61 -10.67 9.12 0.54
C VAL A 61 -10.63 9.22 2.05
N ASN A 62 -9.42 9.23 2.62
CA ASN A 62 -9.20 9.47 4.04
C ASN A 62 -8.47 10.80 4.21
N VAL A 63 -8.86 11.55 5.24
CA VAL A 63 -8.18 12.78 5.68
C VAL A 63 -7.64 12.51 7.08
N TYR A 64 -6.36 12.77 7.28
CA TYR A 64 -5.68 12.63 8.56
C TYR A 64 -5.15 14.00 8.99
N HIS A 65 -5.48 14.41 10.20
CA HIS A 65 -4.85 15.52 10.90
C HIS A 65 -3.66 15.02 11.74
N PRO A 66 -2.79 15.90 12.24
CA PRO A 66 -1.72 15.51 13.16
C PRO A 66 -2.27 14.71 14.36
N GLY A 67 -1.69 13.54 14.61
CA GLY A 67 -2.13 12.56 15.61
C GLY A 67 -3.16 11.55 15.11
N GLU A 68 -3.75 11.73 13.93
CA GLU A 68 -4.62 10.74 13.32
C GLU A 68 -3.82 9.74 12.49
N GLY A 69 -4.29 8.50 12.46
CA GLY A 69 -3.66 7.41 11.73
C GLY A 69 -4.62 6.23 11.61
N ILE A 70 -4.09 5.06 11.28
CA ILE A 70 -4.89 3.84 11.14
C ILE A 70 -4.16 2.69 11.84
N CYS A 71 -4.91 1.89 12.62
CA CYS A 71 -4.35 0.72 13.30
C CYS A 71 -3.78 -0.30 12.32
N ALA A 72 -2.85 -1.12 12.79
CA ALA A 72 -2.36 -2.28 12.05
C ALA A 72 -3.51 -3.20 11.63
N HIS A 73 -3.67 -3.38 10.32
CA HIS A 73 -4.69 -4.25 9.75
C HIS A 73 -4.26 -4.78 8.38
N VAL A 74 -4.89 -5.87 7.96
CA VAL A 74 -4.91 -6.31 6.57
C VAL A 74 -6.22 -5.83 5.96
N ASP A 75 -6.19 -5.33 4.72
CA ASP A 75 -7.40 -4.94 4.01
C ASP A 75 -8.40 -6.11 3.92
N LEU A 76 -9.70 -5.79 3.99
CA LEU A 76 -10.75 -6.80 4.05
C LEU A 76 -10.63 -7.80 2.89
N MET A 77 -10.88 -9.09 3.17
CA MET A 77 -10.80 -10.16 2.17
C MET A 77 -11.85 -10.07 1.04
N ARG A 78 -12.78 -9.12 1.13
CA ARG A 78 -13.70 -8.78 0.03
C ARG A 78 -13.06 -7.92 -1.06
N PHE A 79 -11.84 -7.46 -0.85
CA PHE A 79 -11.07 -6.78 -1.89
C PHE A 79 -10.11 -7.77 -2.53
N GLU A 80 -10.01 -7.76 -3.86
CA GLU A 80 -9.06 -8.57 -4.60
C GLU A 80 -7.60 -8.12 -4.33
N ASP A 81 -6.66 -8.84 -4.94
CA ASP A 81 -5.26 -8.44 -4.96
C ASP A 81 -5.05 -7.14 -5.76
N GLY A 82 -3.94 -6.44 -5.50
CA GLY A 82 -3.61 -5.16 -6.12
C GLY A 82 -4.42 -4.01 -5.55
N ILE A 83 -3.90 -3.41 -4.47
CA ILE A 83 -4.43 -2.21 -3.83
C ILE A 83 -3.51 -1.03 -4.16
N GLY A 84 -4.08 0.07 -4.64
CA GLY A 84 -3.34 1.31 -4.89
C GLY A 84 -3.68 2.38 -3.86
N ILE A 85 -2.66 3.06 -3.32
CA ILE A 85 -2.85 4.20 -2.41
C ILE A 85 -2.03 5.38 -2.92
N LEU A 86 -2.73 6.45 -3.30
CA LEU A 86 -2.13 7.74 -3.63
C LEU A 86 -2.10 8.61 -2.37
N SER A 87 -0.95 9.20 -2.07
CA SER A 87 -0.76 10.14 -0.96
C SER A 87 -0.76 11.58 -1.49
N LEU A 88 -1.45 12.48 -0.80
CA LEU A 88 -1.61 13.88 -1.17
C LEU A 88 -1.36 14.79 0.03
N GLU A 89 -1.00 16.03 -0.26
CA GLU A 89 -0.70 17.13 0.67
C GLU A 89 0.58 16.96 1.49
N SER A 90 0.70 15.93 2.32
CA SER A 90 1.85 15.76 3.21
C SER A 90 2.33 14.32 3.31
N SER A 91 3.54 14.17 3.83
CA SER A 91 4.23 12.89 3.96
C SER A 91 3.84 12.15 5.25
N CYS A 92 3.89 10.82 5.24
CA CYS A 92 3.82 9.99 6.44
C CYS A 92 4.62 8.69 6.30
N VAL A 93 4.95 8.06 7.41
CA VAL A 93 5.55 6.72 7.47
C VAL A 93 4.46 5.68 7.70
N MET A 94 4.20 4.88 6.68
CA MET A 94 3.39 3.67 6.79
C MET A 94 4.30 2.53 7.26
N HIS A 95 3.83 1.70 8.19
CA HIS A 95 4.62 0.58 8.68
C HIS A 95 3.96 -0.74 8.36
N PHE A 96 4.76 -1.69 7.89
CA PHE A 96 4.34 -3.05 7.59
C PHE A 96 4.86 -4.01 8.65
N THR A 97 4.00 -4.90 9.10
CA THR A 97 4.34 -5.97 10.05
C THR A 97 3.74 -7.28 9.56
N ARG A 98 4.53 -8.36 9.50
CA ARG A 98 4.02 -9.67 9.04
C ARG A 98 2.95 -10.19 9.99
N VAL A 99 1.90 -10.81 9.45
CA VAL A 99 0.90 -11.53 10.23
C VAL A 99 1.56 -12.77 10.82
N GLU A 100 1.51 -12.94 12.15
CA GLU A 100 2.03 -14.13 12.82
C GLU A 100 1.09 -15.33 12.57
N GLU A 101 1.65 -16.48 12.18
CA GLU A 101 0.89 -17.73 12.05
C GLU A 101 0.55 -18.26 13.46
N GLY A 102 -0.71 -18.10 13.89
CA GLY A 102 -1.24 -18.78 15.08
C GLY A 102 -1.68 -17.91 16.27
N GLY A 103 -1.77 -16.60 16.15
CA GLY A 103 -2.20 -15.72 17.26
C GLY A 103 -3.48 -14.95 16.96
N SER A 104 -4.60 -15.38 17.58
CA SER A 104 -5.74 -14.52 17.89
C SER A 104 -5.26 -13.19 18.50
N ASP A 105 -6.03 -12.10 18.32
CA ASP A 105 -5.78 -10.75 18.87
C ASP A 105 -5.80 -10.67 20.42
N ILE A 106 -5.24 -11.65 21.13
CA ILE A 106 -5.07 -11.65 22.57
C ILE A 106 -3.72 -11.02 22.86
N VAL A 107 -3.79 -9.83 23.45
CA VAL A 107 -2.67 -9.14 24.08
C VAL A 107 -2.20 -9.99 25.27
N GLU A 108 -1.21 -10.85 25.06
CA GLU A 108 -0.46 -11.45 26.17
C GLU A 108 0.95 -10.87 26.20
N HIS A 109 1.20 -10.14 27.29
CA HIS A 109 2.51 -9.75 27.75
C HIS A 109 3.32 -11.01 28.08
N HIS A 110 4.02 -11.58 27.09
CA HIS A 110 5.05 -12.56 27.34
C HIS A 110 6.32 -12.22 26.56
N GLU A 111 7.34 -11.90 27.33
CA GLU A 111 8.69 -11.57 26.91
C GLU A 111 9.36 -12.83 26.36
N ASN A 112 9.27 -13.01 25.04
CA ASN A 112 10.19 -13.76 24.14
C ASN A 112 9.52 -14.05 22.79
N HIS A 113 8.71 -13.12 22.26
CA HIS A 113 8.29 -13.21 20.86
C HIS A 113 9.50 -12.94 19.95
N PRO A 114 9.68 -13.71 18.85
CA PRO A 114 10.67 -13.37 17.84
C PRO A 114 10.44 -11.93 17.39
N LEU A 115 11.52 -11.15 17.29
CA LEU A 115 11.50 -9.73 16.91
C LEU A 115 10.53 -9.50 15.74
N THR A 116 9.37 -8.91 16.04
CA THR A 116 8.39 -8.55 15.03
C THR A 116 9.02 -7.54 14.08
N ILE A 117 9.40 -7.99 12.88
CA ILE A 117 10.04 -7.13 11.89
C ILE A 117 9.04 -6.07 11.43
N LYS A 118 9.34 -4.81 11.72
CA LYS A 118 8.57 -3.65 11.29
C LYS A 118 9.30 -2.97 10.14
N VAL A 119 8.69 -2.93 8.97
CA VAL A 119 9.25 -2.33 7.75
C VAL A 119 8.59 -0.96 7.52
N PRO A 120 9.29 0.16 7.74
CA PRO A 120 8.76 1.48 7.47
C PRO A 120 8.83 1.78 5.96
N VAL A 121 7.83 2.49 5.46
CA VAL A 121 7.74 3.02 4.09
C VAL A 121 7.32 4.48 4.15
N LEU A 122 8.15 5.37 3.62
CA LEU A 122 7.81 6.78 3.48
C LEU A 122 6.85 6.98 2.31
N LEU A 123 5.69 7.55 2.60
CA LEU A 123 4.70 7.96 1.63
C LEU A 123 4.76 9.49 1.54
N THR A 124 5.32 10.03 0.47
CA THR A 124 5.40 11.48 0.25
C THR A 124 4.17 12.02 -0.47
N ALA A 125 3.96 13.34 -0.43
CA ALA A 125 2.91 13.95 -1.24
C ALA A 125 3.16 13.67 -2.74
N GLY A 126 2.16 13.13 -3.42
CA GLY A 126 2.25 12.67 -4.82
C GLY A 126 2.72 11.23 -5.00
N SER A 127 3.12 10.52 -3.92
CA SER A 127 3.59 9.13 -4.04
C SER A 127 2.43 8.15 -4.23
N LEU A 128 2.69 7.10 -5.01
CA LEU A 128 1.80 5.95 -5.17
C LEU A 128 2.46 4.72 -4.52
N VAL A 129 1.71 4.01 -3.67
CA VAL A 129 2.11 2.67 -3.22
C VAL A 129 1.12 1.64 -3.77
N ILE A 130 1.67 0.55 -4.30
CA ILE A 130 0.92 -0.61 -4.77
C ILE A 130 1.22 -1.78 -3.82
N MET A 131 0.18 -2.36 -3.22
CA MET A 131 0.29 -3.57 -2.41
C MET A 131 -0.30 -4.74 -3.19
N SER A 132 0.51 -5.75 -3.48
CA SER A 132 0.10 -6.97 -4.15
C SER A 132 0.66 -8.22 -3.48
N ARG A 133 0.00 -9.37 -3.67
CA ARG A 133 0.41 -10.68 -3.14
C ARG A 133 0.71 -10.64 -1.65
N GLU A 134 1.92 -11.03 -1.23
CA GLU A 134 2.29 -11.08 0.19
C GLU A 134 2.05 -9.75 0.90
N ALA A 135 2.44 -8.60 0.29
CA ALA A 135 2.25 -7.30 0.92
C ALA A 135 0.78 -6.97 1.20
N ARG A 136 -0.14 -7.51 0.39
CA ARG A 136 -1.60 -7.32 0.54
C ARG A 136 -2.24 -8.34 1.48
N TYR A 137 -1.73 -9.57 1.58
CA TYR A 137 -2.38 -10.66 2.32
C TYR A 137 -1.70 -11.02 3.64
N LEU A 138 -0.36 -10.95 3.69
CA LEU A 138 0.46 -11.48 4.79
C LEU A 138 1.08 -10.37 5.65
N TRP A 139 0.85 -9.11 5.33
CA TRP A 139 1.39 -7.97 6.09
C TRP A 139 0.27 -7.03 6.53
N LYS A 140 0.22 -6.77 7.84
CA LYS A 140 -0.56 -5.68 8.40
C LYS A 140 0.14 -4.37 8.06
N HIS A 141 -0.62 -3.34 7.73
CA HIS A 141 -0.09 -1.99 7.55
C HIS A 141 -0.77 -0.99 8.50
N GLU A 142 -0.02 0.01 8.95
CA GLU A 142 -0.49 1.05 9.86
C GLU A 142 0.12 2.42 9.58
N ILE A 143 -0.55 3.48 10.04
CA ILE A 143 0.00 4.83 10.15
C ILE A 143 -0.16 5.26 11.61
N ASN A 144 0.92 5.78 12.20
CA ASN A 144 0.98 6.12 13.62
C ASN A 144 -0.16 7.08 14.03
N ARG A 145 -0.85 6.75 15.12
CA ARG A 145 -1.99 7.49 15.71
C ARG A 145 -1.59 8.37 16.89
N LYS A 146 -0.29 8.64 17.05
CA LYS A 146 0.24 9.51 18.11
C LYS A 146 0.54 10.88 17.53
N PRO A 147 0.15 11.97 18.22
CA PRO A 147 0.50 13.32 17.78
C PRO A 147 2.01 13.55 17.87
N GLY A 148 2.50 14.55 17.14
CA GLY A 148 3.91 14.96 17.12
C GLY A 148 4.59 14.56 15.81
N PHE A 149 5.71 13.85 15.91
CA PHE A 149 6.52 13.45 14.77
C PHE A 149 6.48 11.93 14.52
N GLN A 150 6.86 11.54 13.31
CA GLN A 150 7.18 10.17 12.94
C GLN A 150 8.69 10.09 12.69
N MET A 151 9.28 8.91 12.84
CA MET A 151 10.70 8.71 12.53
C MET A 151 10.84 8.08 11.16
N TRP A 152 11.64 8.70 10.29
CA TRP A 152 12.06 8.13 9.01
C TRP A 152 13.58 8.22 8.91
N GLU A 153 14.27 7.08 8.81
CA GLU A 153 15.74 7.02 8.69
C GLU A 153 16.50 7.87 9.73
N GLY A 154 15.98 7.91 10.97
CA GLY A 154 16.56 8.68 12.07
C GLY A 154 16.23 10.18 12.06
N GLN A 155 15.43 10.66 11.10
CA GLN A 155 14.95 12.02 11.02
C GLN A 155 13.50 12.15 11.50
N GLU A 156 13.20 13.27 12.17
CA GLU A 156 11.84 13.63 12.57
C GLU A 156 11.04 14.13 11.37
N LEU A 157 9.93 13.48 11.10
CA LEU A 157 8.92 13.87 10.14
C LEU A 157 7.73 14.47 10.90
N MET A 158 7.57 15.78 10.83
CA MET A 158 6.43 16.46 11.45
C MET A 158 5.13 16.05 10.75
N GLN A 159 4.12 15.71 11.55
CA GLN A 159 2.81 15.35 11.01
C GLN A 159 2.06 16.61 10.59
N GLU A 160 1.50 16.58 9.38
CA GLU A 160 0.66 17.62 8.82
C GLU A 160 -0.66 17.02 8.35
N ARG A 161 -1.58 17.85 7.84
CA ARG A 161 -2.80 17.34 7.22
C ARG A 161 -2.44 16.52 5.98
N ARG A 162 -2.93 15.29 5.91
CA ARG A 162 -2.69 14.34 4.81
C ARG A 162 -4.01 13.88 4.23
N ILE A 163 -4.09 13.80 2.90
CA ILE A 163 -5.18 13.12 2.21
C ILE A 163 -4.63 11.87 1.54
N SER A 164 -5.35 10.75 1.62
CA SER A 164 -5.04 9.58 0.78
C SER A 164 -6.25 9.11 0.00
N ILE A 165 -6.01 8.69 -1.23
CA ILE A 165 -6.99 8.02 -2.09
C ILE A 165 -6.58 6.56 -2.20
N THR A 166 -7.39 5.66 -1.65
CA THR A 166 -7.20 4.21 -1.76
C THR A 166 -8.17 3.66 -2.79
N LEU A 167 -7.62 2.94 -3.77
CA LEU A 167 -8.30 2.31 -4.89
C LEU A 167 -8.17 0.78 -4.78
N ARG A 168 -9.29 0.08 -4.90
CA ARG A 168 -9.40 -1.37 -4.72
C ARG A 168 -10.40 -1.95 -5.73
N LYS A 169 -10.37 -3.27 -5.89
CA LYS A 169 -11.38 -4.03 -6.63
C LYS A 169 -12.12 -4.96 -5.69
N LEU A 170 -13.45 -5.01 -5.76
CA LEU A 170 -14.27 -5.97 -5.02
C LEU A 170 -14.11 -7.36 -5.63
N CYS A 171 -14.03 -8.38 -4.78
CA CYS A 171 -14.16 -9.76 -5.22
C CYS A 171 -15.55 -9.96 -5.84
N GLN A 172 -15.62 -10.65 -6.98
CA GLN A 172 -16.89 -11.10 -7.53
C GLN A 172 -17.54 -12.09 -6.55
N VAL A 173 -18.82 -11.88 -6.27
CA VAL A 173 -19.65 -12.84 -5.54
C VAL A 173 -20.39 -13.64 -6.60
N ASP A 174 -20.06 -14.92 -6.72
CA ASP A 174 -20.84 -15.87 -7.51
C ASP A 174 -22.25 -16.06 -6.90
#